data_AF-A0A0M4M9P5-F1
#
_entry.id   AF-A0A0M4M9P5-F1
#
_cell.length_a   1.000
_cell.length_b   1.000
_cell.length_c   1.000
_cell.angle_alpha   90.00
_cell.angle_beta   90.00
_cell.angle_gamma   90.00
#
_symmetry.space_group_name_H-M   'P 1'
#
loop_
_entity.id
_entity.type
_entity.pdbx_description
1 polymer ?
#
loop_
_entity_poly.entity_id
_entity_poly.type
_entity_poly.pdbx_seq_one_letter_code
_entity_poly.pdbx_strand_id
1 'polypeptide(L)'
;MTRDEQIAKAVARLDVTGAEDQDAAWAQLRPLGFAIVPYLSAAYPEFRTWQGRAALVYYATRYARVSEPAVDLGLTALNDRSYMVRYRACGLLAYSLEKRALERLGKALEDDRELVAQSAQAAINAIRAGNHHLFADTGLSGRTSWSVNPGDIAVGGKPPPIPSRLKRIVLGIRPAR
;
A
#
# COMPACT_ATOMS: atom_id res chain seq x y z
N MET A 1 -28.35 -13.49 -11.06
CA MET A 1 -27.09 -13.03 -10.45
C MET A 1 -27.07 -11.52 -10.50
N THR A 2 -27.01 -10.85 -9.35
CA THR A 2 -26.98 -9.39 -9.24
C THR A 2 -25.64 -8.81 -9.72
N ARG A 3 -25.57 -7.48 -9.92
CA ARG A 3 -24.31 -6.80 -10.27
C ARG A 3 -23.26 -6.98 -9.17
N ASP A 4 -23.66 -6.93 -7.91
CA ASP A 4 -22.75 -7.11 -6.78
C ASP A 4 -22.19 -8.53 -6.70
N GLU A 5 -23.04 -9.54 -6.97
CA GLU A 5 -22.60 -10.93 -7.08
C GLU A 5 -21.64 -11.14 -8.26
N GLN A 6 -21.83 -10.44 -9.38
CA GLN A 6 -20.90 -10.44 -10.52
C GLN A 6 -19.54 -9.86 -10.14
N ILE A 7 -19.52 -8.72 -9.45
CA ILE A 7 -18.27 -8.09 -9.02
C ILE A 7 -17.56 -8.99 -7.99
N ALA A 8 -18.27 -9.50 -7.00
CA ALA A 8 -17.70 -10.40 -5.99
C ALA A 8 -17.11 -11.67 -6.63
N LYS A 9 -17.83 -12.28 -7.58
CA LYS A 9 -17.34 -13.45 -8.33
C LYS A 9 -16.11 -13.13 -9.18
N ALA A 10 -16.05 -11.93 -9.77
CA ALA A 10 -14.89 -11.49 -10.52
C ALA A 10 -13.68 -11.21 -9.61
N VAL A 11 -13.90 -10.59 -8.44
CA VAL A 11 -12.85 -10.41 -7.42
C VAL A 11 -12.29 -11.75 -6.97
N ALA A 12 -13.14 -12.75 -6.71
CA ALA A 12 -12.69 -14.08 -6.29
C ALA A 12 -11.69 -14.75 -7.27
N ARG A 13 -11.69 -14.36 -8.55
CA ARG A 13 -10.71 -14.85 -9.55
C ARG A 13 -9.30 -14.30 -9.35
N LEU A 14 -9.10 -13.33 -8.46
CA LEU A 14 -7.77 -12.85 -8.07
C LEU A 14 -7.05 -13.79 -7.11
N ASP A 15 -7.73 -14.79 -6.51
CA ASP A 15 -7.11 -15.76 -5.59
C ASP A 15 -6.37 -16.88 -6.36
N VAL A 16 -5.42 -16.45 -7.17
CA VAL A 16 -4.55 -17.30 -7.98
C VAL A 16 -3.09 -17.02 -7.64
N THR A 17 -2.19 -17.94 -7.98
CA THR A 17 -0.77 -17.83 -7.68
C THR A 17 0.06 -17.17 -8.78
N GLY A 18 -0.45 -17.17 -10.03
CA GLY A 18 0.24 -16.62 -11.21
C GLY A 18 -0.02 -15.12 -11.39
N ALA A 19 1.05 -14.34 -11.58
CA ALA A 19 0.94 -12.89 -11.76
C ALA A 19 0.17 -12.50 -13.04
N GLU A 20 0.36 -13.24 -14.13
CA GLU A 20 -0.34 -12.99 -15.40
C GLU A 20 -1.86 -13.19 -15.25
N ASP A 21 -2.27 -14.26 -14.56
CA ASP A 21 -3.67 -14.54 -14.27
C ASP A 21 -4.30 -13.45 -13.38
N GLN A 22 -3.54 -12.97 -12.38
CA GLN A 22 -3.97 -11.86 -11.52
C GLN A 22 -4.17 -10.57 -12.33
N ASP A 23 -3.22 -10.23 -13.20
CA ASP A 23 -3.29 -9.00 -14.00
C ASP A 23 -4.43 -9.05 -15.03
N ALA A 24 -4.67 -10.22 -15.64
CA ALA A 24 -5.80 -10.44 -16.54
C ALA A 24 -7.14 -10.29 -15.81
N ALA A 25 -7.27 -10.85 -14.60
CA ALA A 25 -8.46 -10.69 -13.77
C ALA A 25 -8.63 -9.23 -13.31
N TRP A 26 -7.55 -8.55 -12.92
CA TRP A 26 -7.58 -7.16 -12.48
C TRP A 26 -7.97 -6.20 -13.61
N ALA A 27 -7.54 -6.46 -14.85
CA ALA A 27 -7.88 -5.62 -16.01
C ALA A 27 -9.40 -5.46 -16.19
N GLN A 28 -10.19 -6.49 -15.84
CA GLN A 28 -11.64 -6.47 -15.90
C GLN A 28 -12.29 -5.66 -14.76
N LEU A 29 -11.62 -5.59 -13.61
CA LEU A 29 -12.10 -4.91 -12.41
C LEU A 29 -11.69 -3.45 -12.35
N ARG A 30 -10.53 -3.10 -12.94
CA ARG A 30 -9.94 -1.76 -12.92
C ARG A 30 -10.89 -0.63 -13.35
N PRO A 31 -11.75 -0.78 -14.37
CA PRO A 31 -12.69 0.27 -14.78
C PRO A 31 -13.71 0.68 -13.71
N LEU A 32 -13.93 -0.15 -12.69
CA LEU A 32 -14.82 0.18 -11.57
C LEU A 32 -14.24 1.28 -10.65
N GLY A 33 -12.95 1.61 -10.79
CA GLY A 33 -12.31 2.66 -9.99
C GLY A 33 -12.32 2.31 -8.50
N PHE A 34 -12.49 3.31 -7.63
CA PHE A 34 -12.48 3.11 -6.18
C PHE A 34 -13.69 2.30 -5.67
N ALA A 35 -14.77 2.17 -6.46
CA ALA A 35 -15.95 1.40 -6.09
C ALA A 35 -15.66 -0.10 -5.93
N ILE A 36 -14.51 -0.59 -6.42
CA ILE A 36 -14.09 -1.98 -6.23
C ILE A 36 -13.57 -2.27 -4.81
N VAL A 37 -13.10 -1.25 -4.08
CA VAL A 37 -12.37 -1.46 -2.82
C VAL A 37 -13.20 -2.22 -1.77
N PRO A 38 -14.49 -1.93 -1.54
CA PRO A 38 -15.30 -2.71 -0.60
C PRO A 38 -15.32 -4.21 -0.91
N TYR A 39 -15.34 -4.58 -2.20
CA TYR A 39 -15.31 -5.99 -2.62
C TYR A 39 -13.91 -6.60 -2.43
N LEU A 40 -12.82 -5.83 -2.64
CA LEU A 40 -11.47 -6.29 -2.33
C LEU A 40 -11.32 -6.55 -0.81
N SER A 41 -11.81 -5.63 0.01
CA SER A 41 -11.77 -5.76 1.48
C SER A 41 -12.61 -6.94 1.97
N ALA A 42 -13.81 -7.13 1.42
CA ALA A 42 -14.68 -8.25 1.76
C ALA A 42 -14.09 -9.61 1.34
N ALA A 43 -13.37 -9.66 0.23
CA ALA A 43 -12.75 -10.90 -0.26
C ALA A 43 -11.44 -11.27 0.47
N TYR A 44 -10.77 -10.30 1.09
CA TYR A 44 -9.48 -10.49 1.76
C TYR A 44 -9.41 -11.69 2.73
N PRO A 45 -10.34 -11.85 3.70
CA PRO A 45 -10.30 -12.99 4.62
C PRO A 45 -10.56 -14.34 3.93
N GLU A 46 -11.26 -14.35 2.80
CA GLU A 46 -11.65 -15.57 2.07
C GLU A 46 -10.51 -16.12 1.20
N PHE A 47 -9.53 -15.28 0.88
CA PHE A 47 -8.45 -15.64 -0.04
C PHE A 47 -7.42 -16.58 0.62
N ARG A 48 -7.26 -17.74 -0.01
CA ARG A 48 -6.43 -18.83 0.48
C ARG A 48 -4.95 -18.55 0.22
N THR A 49 -4.63 -18.02 -0.96
CA THR A 49 -3.25 -17.75 -1.36
C THR A 49 -2.74 -16.45 -0.75
N TRP A 50 -1.45 -16.39 -0.41
CA TRP A 50 -0.87 -15.11 0.01
C TRP A 50 -0.70 -14.15 -1.17
N GLN A 51 -0.52 -14.68 -2.38
CA GLN A 51 -0.42 -13.93 -3.62
C GLN A 51 -1.70 -13.16 -3.88
N GLY A 52 -2.86 -13.82 -3.76
CA GLY A 52 -4.15 -13.17 -3.90
C GLY A 52 -4.34 -12.09 -2.84
N ARG A 53 -4.09 -12.38 -1.55
CA ARG A 53 -4.20 -11.36 -0.48
C ARG A 53 -3.27 -10.18 -0.73
N ALA A 54 -2.04 -10.42 -1.17
CA ALA A 54 -1.09 -9.37 -1.55
C ALA A 54 -1.59 -8.55 -2.75
N ALA A 55 -2.24 -9.20 -3.73
CA ALA A 55 -2.83 -8.54 -4.89
C ALA A 55 -3.98 -7.61 -4.49
N LEU A 56 -4.87 -8.04 -3.58
CA LEU A 56 -5.95 -7.19 -3.06
C LEU A 56 -5.41 -5.89 -2.45
N VAL A 57 -4.38 -6.00 -1.60
CA VAL A 57 -3.71 -4.83 -0.97
C VAL A 57 -3.00 -3.97 -2.02
N TYR A 58 -2.30 -4.60 -2.97
CA TYR A 58 -1.62 -3.89 -4.05
C TYR A 58 -2.61 -3.08 -4.92
N TYR A 59 -3.70 -3.70 -5.36
CA TYR A 59 -4.70 -3.04 -6.19
C TYR A 59 -5.50 -1.98 -5.43
N ALA A 60 -5.70 -2.13 -4.12
CA ALA A 60 -6.32 -1.10 -3.29
C ALA A 60 -5.42 0.13 -3.08
N THR A 61 -4.09 0.01 -3.24
CA THR A 61 -3.12 1.09 -3.01
C THR A 61 -3.47 2.35 -3.78
N ARG A 62 -3.84 2.24 -5.07
CA ARG A 62 -4.20 3.40 -5.90
C ARG A 62 -5.40 4.20 -5.41
N TYR A 63 -6.23 3.64 -4.54
CA TYR A 63 -7.43 4.29 -4.01
C TYR A 63 -7.25 4.74 -2.56
N ALA A 64 -6.09 4.50 -1.95
CA ALA A 64 -5.86 4.73 -0.52
C ALA A 64 -5.93 6.22 -0.09
N ARG A 65 -5.94 7.15 -1.05
CA ARG A 65 -6.15 8.59 -0.82
C ARG A 65 -7.62 9.01 -0.69
N VAL A 66 -8.53 8.19 -1.21
CA VAL A 66 -9.94 8.54 -1.42
C VAL A 66 -10.90 7.46 -0.91
N SER A 67 -10.38 6.38 -0.35
CA SER A 67 -11.15 5.22 0.09
C SER A 67 -10.71 4.80 1.48
N GLU A 68 -11.55 5.11 2.47
CA GLU A 68 -11.37 4.63 3.84
C GLU A 68 -11.27 3.10 3.93
N PRO A 69 -12.11 2.31 3.20
CA PRO A 69 -11.96 0.86 3.15
C PRO A 69 -10.59 0.36 2.65
N ALA A 70 -9.88 1.14 1.82
CA ALA A 70 -8.53 0.77 1.38
C ALA A 70 -7.53 0.90 2.53
N VAL A 71 -7.66 1.97 3.31
CA VAL A 71 -6.83 2.21 4.50
C VAL A 71 -7.08 1.10 5.53
N ASP A 72 -8.35 0.74 5.77
CA ASP A 72 -8.71 -0.34 6.69
C ASP A 72 -8.21 -1.71 6.24
N LEU A 73 -8.23 -1.97 4.93
CA LEU A 73 -7.59 -3.14 4.35
C LEU A 73 -6.08 -3.16 4.64
N GLY A 74 -5.39 -2.04 4.44
CA GLY A 74 -3.97 -1.91 4.79
C GLY A 74 -3.69 -2.16 6.28
N LEU A 75 -4.50 -1.58 7.17
CA LEU A 75 -4.37 -1.79 8.61
C LEU A 75 -4.60 -3.24 9.00
N THR A 76 -5.54 -3.92 8.36
CA THR A 76 -5.79 -5.36 8.55
C THR A 76 -4.60 -6.18 8.05
N ALA A 77 -4.10 -5.87 6.86
CA ALA A 77 -3.03 -6.60 6.19
C ALA A 77 -1.65 -6.48 6.88
N LEU A 78 -1.45 -5.49 7.75
CA LEU A 78 -0.24 -5.42 8.61
C LEU A 78 -0.09 -6.63 9.55
N ASN A 79 -1.17 -7.37 9.82
CA ASN A 79 -1.13 -8.57 10.66
C ASN A 79 -1.20 -9.88 9.85
N ASP A 80 -1.04 -9.82 8.52
CA ASP A 80 -1.13 -11.05 7.71
C ASP A 80 -0.01 -12.04 8.06
N ARG A 81 -0.34 -13.32 8.00
CA ARG A 81 0.62 -14.43 8.17
C ARG A 81 1.79 -14.37 7.18
N SER A 82 1.58 -13.84 5.97
CA SER A 82 2.63 -13.70 4.97
C SER A 82 3.30 -12.34 5.08
N TYR A 83 4.63 -12.35 5.22
CA TYR A 83 5.43 -11.12 5.26
C TYR A 83 5.32 -10.32 3.95
N MET A 84 5.08 -10.98 2.82
CA MET A 84 4.86 -10.29 1.54
C MET A 84 3.58 -9.45 1.56
N VAL A 85 2.54 -9.92 2.25
CA VAL A 85 1.29 -9.18 2.40
C VAL A 85 1.49 -8.00 3.37
N ARG A 86 2.22 -8.21 4.49
CA ARG A 86 2.57 -7.12 5.43
C ARG A 86 3.43 -6.04 4.79
N TYR A 87 4.38 -6.43 3.94
CA TYR A 87 5.16 -5.51 3.10
C TYR A 87 4.24 -4.65 2.20
N ARG A 88 3.29 -5.27 1.50
CA ARG A 88 2.31 -4.53 0.67
C ARG A 88 1.44 -3.60 1.51
N ALA A 89 1.07 -4.01 2.72
CA ALA A 89 0.31 -3.19 3.65
C ALA A 89 1.06 -1.90 4.03
N CYS A 90 2.36 -2.01 4.32
CA CYS A 90 3.21 -0.83 4.56
C CYS A 90 3.19 0.13 3.37
N GLY A 91 3.30 -0.40 2.14
CA GLY A 91 3.23 0.41 0.92
C GLY A 91 1.88 1.11 0.77
N LEU A 92 0.77 0.39 0.94
CA LEU A 92 -0.58 0.99 0.89
C LEU A 92 -0.70 2.16 1.87
N LEU A 93 -0.30 1.95 3.13
CA LEU A 93 -0.42 2.97 4.18
C LEU A 93 0.54 4.15 3.98
N ALA A 94 1.73 3.91 3.41
CA ALA A 94 2.61 4.99 2.97
C ALA A 94 1.95 5.84 1.87
N TYR A 95 1.27 5.18 0.94
CA TYR A 95 0.51 5.85 -0.12
C TYR A 95 -0.79 6.47 0.38
N SER A 96 -1.36 6.09 1.52
CA SER A 96 -2.54 6.77 2.08
C SER A 96 -2.17 8.06 2.83
N LEU A 97 -0.91 8.18 3.30
CA LEU A 97 -0.43 9.24 4.22
C LEU A 97 -1.34 9.43 5.46
N GLU A 98 -2.17 8.44 5.78
CA GLU A 98 -3.14 8.53 6.86
C GLU A 98 -2.45 8.40 8.22
N LYS A 99 -2.53 9.47 9.02
CA LYS A 99 -1.83 9.54 10.31
C LYS A 99 -2.31 8.48 11.30
N ARG A 100 -3.56 8.01 11.19
CA ARG A 100 -4.09 6.94 12.05
C ARG A 100 -3.33 5.61 11.90
N ALA A 101 -2.58 5.42 10.81
CA ALA A 101 -1.77 4.23 10.60
C ALA A 101 -0.47 4.22 11.43
N LEU A 102 -0.03 5.35 11.98
CA LEU A 102 1.27 5.48 12.63
C LEU A 102 1.44 4.53 13.83
N GLU A 103 0.40 4.33 14.65
CA GLU A 103 0.48 3.41 15.79
C GLU A 103 0.70 1.96 15.33
N ARG A 104 -0.07 1.52 14.33
CA ARG A 104 -0.01 0.15 13.80
C ARG A 104 1.30 -0.11 13.05
N LEU A 105 1.80 0.89 12.30
CA LEU A 105 3.12 0.82 11.68
C LEU A 105 4.24 0.84 12.73
N GLY A 106 4.06 1.54 13.85
CA GLY A 106 5.00 1.51 14.97
C GLY A 106 5.23 0.10 15.50
N LYS A 107 4.16 -0.69 15.64
CA LYS A 107 4.25 -2.10 16.02
C LYS A 107 4.96 -2.95 14.94
N ALA A 108 4.74 -2.65 13.67
CA ALA A 108 5.38 -3.34 12.55
C ALA A 108 6.90 -3.06 12.42
N LEU A 109 7.46 -2.11 13.18
CA LEU A 109 8.91 -1.93 13.30
C LEU A 109 9.59 -3.11 14.02
N GLU A 110 8.83 -3.87 14.80
CA GLU A 110 9.29 -5.04 15.56
C GLU A 110 9.06 -6.35 14.81
N ASP A 111 8.70 -6.30 13.52
CA ASP A 111 8.48 -7.49 12.71
C ASP A 111 9.76 -8.32 12.53
N ASP A 112 9.67 -9.63 12.71
CA ASP A 112 10.80 -10.56 12.54
C ASP A 112 11.44 -10.52 11.15
N ARG A 113 10.71 -10.05 10.14
CA ARG A 113 11.23 -9.87 8.79
C ARG A 113 11.74 -8.45 8.64
N GLU A 114 13.05 -8.32 8.50
CA GLU A 114 13.75 -7.06 8.23
C GLU A 114 13.10 -6.24 7.11
N LEU A 115 12.69 -6.90 6.01
CA LEU A 115 11.96 -6.26 4.91
C LEU A 115 10.69 -5.53 5.39
N VAL A 116 9.91 -6.13 6.29
CA VAL A 116 8.68 -5.55 6.82
C VAL A 116 9.00 -4.41 7.79
N ALA A 117 9.96 -4.61 8.71
CA ALA A 117 10.38 -3.58 9.66
C ALA A 117 10.91 -2.32 8.95
N GLN A 118 11.77 -2.49 7.93
CA GLN A 118 12.26 -1.40 7.09
C GLN A 118 11.11 -0.72 6.32
N SER A 119 10.18 -1.49 5.78
CA SER A 119 9.02 -0.95 5.05
C SER A 119 8.08 -0.17 5.97
N ALA A 120 7.88 -0.62 7.22
CA ALA A 120 7.12 0.11 8.22
C ALA A 120 7.81 1.45 8.55
N GLN A 121 9.13 1.46 8.71
CA GLN A 121 9.89 2.70 8.92
C GLN A 121 9.77 3.66 7.72
N ALA A 122 9.84 3.15 6.50
CA ALA A 122 9.69 3.94 5.28
C ALA A 122 8.26 4.52 5.16
N ALA A 123 7.23 3.74 5.52
CA ALA A 123 5.85 4.20 5.56
C ALA A 123 5.62 5.28 6.62
N ILE A 124 6.20 5.13 7.81
CA ILE A 124 6.17 6.14 8.88
C ILE A 124 6.82 7.45 8.39
N ASN A 125 7.97 7.36 7.73
CA ASN A 125 8.64 8.53 7.15
C ASN A 125 7.75 9.23 6.13
N ALA A 126 7.13 8.47 5.24
CA ALA A 126 6.23 8.99 4.23
C ALA A 126 5.07 9.76 4.87
N ILE A 127 4.35 9.14 5.81
CA ILE A 127 3.20 9.74 6.51
C ILE A 127 3.62 11.02 7.24
N ARG A 128 4.73 10.99 7.99
CA ARG A 128 5.24 12.16 8.72
C ARG A 128 5.64 13.31 7.81
N ALA A 129 6.22 13.00 6.65
CA ALA A 129 6.61 14.01 5.67
C ALA A 129 5.46 14.51 4.80
N GLY A 130 4.34 13.78 4.75
CA GLY A 130 3.32 13.99 3.72
C GLY A 130 3.84 13.65 2.31
N ASN A 131 4.78 12.71 2.19
CA ASN A 131 5.49 12.40 0.94
C ASN A 131 5.64 10.89 0.75
N HIS A 132 4.79 10.29 -0.08
CA HIS A 132 4.77 8.83 -0.32
C HIS A 132 6.02 8.31 -1.05
N HIS A 133 6.77 9.15 -1.76
CA HIS A 133 7.98 8.72 -2.46
C HIS A 133 9.07 8.26 -1.49
N LEU A 134 9.03 8.72 -0.22
CA LEU A 134 9.94 8.25 0.83
C LEU A 134 9.78 6.75 1.15
N PHE A 135 8.68 6.12 0.71
CA PHE A 135 8.54 4.67 0.82
C PHE A 135 9.52 3.93 -0.09
N ALA A 136 9.76 4.44 -1.31
CA ALA A 136 10.75 3.87 -2.24
C ALA A 136 12.16 4.45 -2.04
N ASP A 137 12.26 5.69 -1.53
CA ASP A 137 13.53 6.35 -1.21
C ASP A 137 13.95 6.11 0.24
N THR A 138 14.16 4.85 0.62
CA THR A 138 14.47 4.43 2.00
C THR A 138 15.75 5.05 2.55
N GLY A 139 16.71 5.34 1.67
CA GLY A 139 17.96 6.04 1.98
C GLY A 139 17.84 7.57 2.09
N LEU A 140 16.68 8.15 1.80
CA LEU A 140 16.43 9.59 1.79
C LEU A 140 17.40 10.33 0.86
N SER A 141 17.58 9.83 -0.36
CA SER A 141 18.50 10.36 -1.37
C SER A 141 17.91 11.52 -2.18
N GLY A 142 16.58 11.62 -2.25
CA GLY A 142 15.84 12.50 -3.15
C GLY A 142 15.89 12.09 -4.62
N ARG A 143 16.42 10.91 -4.95
CA ARG A 143 16.61 10.44 -6.34
C ARG A 143 15.58 9.41 -6.78
N THR A 144 14.92 8.76 -5.84
CA THR A 144 13.93 7.71 -6.11
C THR A 144 12.52 8.29 -5.99
N SER A 145 11.66 7.97 -6.96
CA SER A 145 10.25 8.30 -6.94
C SER A 145 9.40 7.05 -7.04
N TRP A 146 8.30 7.01 -6.31
CA TRP A 146 7.26 6.00 -6.47
C TRP A 146 6.02 6.64 -7.10
N SER A 147 5.48 6.06 -8.18
CA SER A 147 4.24 6.49 -8.81
C SER A 147 3.25 5.33 -8.85
N VAL A 148 2.04 5.57 -8.37
CA VAL A 148 0.92 4.64 -8.35
C VAL A 148 -0.20 5.11 -9.28
N ASN A 149 -0.47 6.41 -9.28
CA ASN A 149 -1.44 7.09 -10.11
C ASN A 149 -0.78 8.16 -11.01
N PRO A 150 -1.42 8.49 -12.16
CA PRO A 150 -1.06 9.68 -12.91
C PRO A 150 -1.09 10.92 -12.01
N GLY A 151 -0.02 11.73 -12.06
CA GLY A 151 0.10 12.94 -11.25
C GLY A 151 0.87 12.78 -9.93
N ASP A 152 1.28 11.56 -9.56
CA ASP A 152 2.14 11.38 -8.38
C ASP A 152 3.53 12.01 -8.57
N ILE A 153 4.03 12.06 -9.80
CA ILE A 153 5.28 12.75 -10.12
C ILE A 153 4.98 14.22 -10.42
N ALA A 154 5.74 15.13 -9.78
CA ALA A 154 5.57 16.56 -9.98
C ALA A 154 5.85 16.98 -11.44
N VAL A 155 5.32 18.14 -11.83
CA VAL A 155 5.59 18.78 -13.12
C VAL A 155 7.10 18.92 -13.30
N GLY A 156 7.66 18.32 -14.36
CA GLY A 156 9.10 18.25 -14.60
C GLY A 156 9.78 16.93 -14.21
N GLY A 157 9.01 15.92 -13.79
CA GLY A 157 9.49 14.54 -13.66
C GLY A 157 10.33 14.26 -12.40
N LYS A 158 10.42 15.21 -11.47
CA LYS A 158 11.22 15.06 -10.25
C LYS A 158 10.31 14.79 -9.03
N PRO A 159 10.70 13.89 -8.11
CA PRO A 159 9.98 13.75 -6.86
C PRO A 159 10.06 15.05 -6.03
N PRO A 160 9.06 15.31 -5.17
CA PRO A 160 9.13 16.35 -4.14
C PRO A 160 10.42 16.21 -3.32
N PRO A 161 11.04 17.33 -2.92
CA PRO A 161 12.29 17.30 -2.18
C PRO A 161 12.10 16.58 -0.83
N ILE A 162 13.13 15.86 -0.40
CA ILE A 162 13.17 15.31 0.95
C ILE A 162 13.15 16.45 1.99
N PRO A 163 12.53 16.25 3.16
CA PRO A 163 12.57 17.25 4.22
C PRO A 163 14.01 17.60 4.61
N SER A 164 14.25 18.87 4.94
CA SER A 164 15.56 19.35 5.43
C SER A 164 16.02 18.56 6.65
N ARG A 165 17.32 18.60 6.97
CA ARG A 165 17.88 17.91 8.14
C ARG A 165 17.13 18.29 9.44
N LEU A 166 16.87 19.58 9.65
CA LEU A 166 16.12 20.07 10.81
C LEU A 166 14.68 19.52 10.81
N LYS A 167 13.98 19.59 9.67
CA LYS A 167 12.59 19.09 9.57
C LYS A 167 12.52 17.58 9.79
N ARG A 168 13.53 16.81 9.36
CA ARG A 168 13.61 15.36 9.64
C ARG A 168 13.76 15.06 11.12
N ILE A 169 14.58 15.82 11.84
CA ILE A 169 14.74 15.67 13.30
C ILE A 169 13.40 15.93 14.00
N VAL A 170 12.75 17.06 13.67
CA VAL A 170 11.45 17.44 14.27
C VAL A 170 10.37 16.40 14.01
N LEU A 171 10.34 15.83 12.80
CA LEU A 171 9.36 14.83 12.42
C LEU A 171 9.75 13.40 12.83
N GLY A 172 10.95 13.16 13.36
CA GLY A 172 11.46 11.82 13.64
C GLY A 172 11.63 10.95 12.39
N ILE A 173 11.98 11.55 11.25
CA ILE A 173 12.25 10.84 9.99
C ILE A 173 13.69 10.32 10.00
N ARG A 174 13.88 9.03 9.74
CA ARG A 174 15.20 8.37 9.71
C ARG A 174 15.27 7.34 8.58
N PRO A 175 16.44 7.09 7.97
CA PRO A 175 16.57 6.05 6.95
C PRO A 175 16.05 4.70 7.45
N ALA A 176 15.38 3.94 6.59
CA ALA A 176 15.07 2.55 6.86
C ALA A 176 16.36 1.76 6.60
N ARG A 177 16.95 1.20 7.66
CA ARG A 177 18.15 0.37 7.64
C ARG A 177 17.81 -0.98 8.22
#